data_AF-A0A1T3P7E2-F1
#
_entry.id   AF-A0A1T3P7E2-F1
#
_cell.length_a   1.000
_cell.length_b   1.000
_cell.length_c   1.000
_cell.angle_alpha   90.00
_cell.angle_beta   90.00
_cell.angle_gamma   90.00
#
_symmetry.space_group_name_H-M   'P 1'
#
loop_
_entity.id
_entity.type
_entity.pdbx_description
1 polymer ?
#
loop_
_entity_poly.entity_id
_entity_poly.type
_entity_poly.pdbx_seq_one_letter_code
_entity_poly.pdbx_strand_id
1 'polypeptide(L)'
;MLSALLAARLYCERPERVGFAAIGPPGGGVVPVFTSEEQLALFVRGGCDWFATEGADLLRLLPPGYDIAVDLAGPRPVRLRASLWNAEAADG
;
A
#
# COMPACT_ATOMS: atom_id res chain seq x y z
N MET A 1 -7.99 -8.85 9.61
CA MET A 1 -7.02 -7.82 9.17
C MET A 1 -7.13 -7.57 7.67
N LEU A 2 -7.03 -8.61 6.82
CA LEU A 2 -7.22 -8.46 5.36
C LEU A 2 -8.57 -7.81 4.99
N SER A 3 -9.68 -8.23 5.57
CA SER A 3 -11.01 -7.61 5.31
C SER A 3 -11.06 -6.13 5.68
N ALA A 4 -10.34 -5.71 6.73
CA ALA A 4 -10.25 -4.31 7.11
C ALA A 4 -9.43 -3.49 6.11
N LEU A 5 -8.34 -4.07 5.58
CA LEU A 5 -7.58 -3.46 4.49
C LEU A 5 -8.45 -3.29 3.25
N LEU A 6 -9.16 -4.35 2.84
CA LEU A 6 -9.98 -4.36 1.63
C LEU A 6 -11.05 -3.27 1.62
N ALA A 7 -11.67 -3.00 2.78
CA ALA A 7 -12.70 -1.98 2.95
C ALA A 7 -12.13 -0.57 3.24
N ALA A 8 -10.82 -0.43 3.45
CA ALA A 8 -10.23 0.86 3.79
C ALA A 8 -10.05 1.72 2.55
N ARG A 9 -10.31 3.03 2.69
CA ARG A 9 -9.77 4.04 1.80
C ARG A 9 -8.32 4.29 2.20
N LEU A 10 -7.42 4.12 1.24
CA LEU A 10 -5.98 4.26 1.43
C LEU A 10 -5.46 5.39 0.57
N TYR A 11 -4.46 6.09 1.09
CA TYR A 11 -3.79 7.21 0.46
C TYR A 11 -2.41 6.76 0.00
N CYS A 12 -2.03 7.13 -1.22
CA CYS A 12 -0.77 6.77 -1.83
C CYS A 12 -0.11 8.03 -2.39
N GLU A 13 1.22 8.10 -2.30
CA GLU A 13 1.99 9.07 -3.10
C GLU A 13 1.71 8.84 -4.58
N ARG A 14 1.51 9.91 -5.35
CA ARG A 14 1.36 9.87 -6.80
C ARG A 14 2.76 9.91 -7.45
N PRO A 15 3.28 8.78 -7.97
CA PRO A 15 4.53 8.81 -8.73
C PRO A 15 4.37 9.59 -10.04
N GLU A 16 5.51 10.02 -10.61
CA GLU A 16 5.56 10.71 -11.91
C GLU A 16 4.98 9.85 -13.04
N ARG A 17 5.25 8.54 -13.01
CA ARG A 17 4.72 7.55 -13.94
C ARG A 17 3.52 6.85 -13.32
N VAL A 18 2.50 6.55 -14.13
CA VAL A 18 1.31 5.79 -13.69
C VAL A 18 1.73 4.51 -12.98
N GLY A 19 1.24 4.32 -11.74
CA GLY A 19 1.52 3.17 -10.91
C GLY A 19 1.60 3.53 -9.43
N PHE A 20 2.24 2.65 -8.66
CA PHE A 20 2.49 2.84 -7.23
C PHE A 20 3.98 3.11 -6.98
N ALA A 21 4.27 4.06 -6.09
CA ALA A 21 5.62 4.21 -5.56
C ALA A 21 5.95 2.99 -4.69
N ALA A 22 7.13 2.41 -4.88
CA ALA A 22 7.59 1.24 -4.15
C ALA A 22 8.98 1.48 -3.56
N ILE A 23 9.23 0.87 -2.41
CA ILE A 23 10.55 0.85 -1.76
C ILE A 23 11.15 -0.54 -1.95
N GLY A 24 12.25 -0.60 -2.71
CA GLY A 24 12.94 -1.84 -3.05
C GLY A 24 12.29 -2.63 -4.21
N PRO A 25 12.92 -3.73 -4.64
CA PRO A 25 12.42 -4.54 -5.77
C PRO A 25 11.34 -5.55 -5.36
N PRO A 26 10.55 -6.12 -6.30
CA PRO A 26 9.64 -7.23 -6.02
C PRO A 26 10.35 -8.42 -5.35
N GLY A 27 9.65 -9.16 -4.48
CA GLY A 27 10.20 -10.27 -3.70
C GLY A 27 10.83 -9.86 -2.36
N GLY A 28 10.93 -8.55 -2.09
CA GLY A 28 11.38 -8.00 -0.81
C GLY A 28 10.92 -6.58 -0.50
N GLY A 29 10.50 -5.85 -1.53
CA GLY A 29 10.01 -4.48 -1.45
C GLY A 29 8.58 -4.35 -0.96
N VAL A 30 8.20 -3.10 -0.69
CA VAL A 30 6.87 -2.72 -0.19
C VAL A 30 6.30 -1.57 -1.01
N VAL A 31 4.97 -1.55 -1.15
CA VAL A 31 4.23 -0.36 -1.54
C VAL A 31 3.73 0.33 -0.26
N PRO A 32 4.21 1.55 0.05
CA PRO A 32 3.69 2.34 1.17
C PRO A 32 2.29 2.84 0.88
N VAL A 33 1.39 2.65 1.84
CA VAL A 33 0.02 3.16 1.81
C VAL A 33 -0.34 3.73 3.17
N PHE A 34 -1.27 4.68 3.18
CA PHE A 34 -1.55 5.47 4.38
C PHE A 34 -3.04 5.48 4.66
N THR A 35 -3.42 5.46 5.94
CA THR A 35 -4.82 5.49 6.37
C THR A 35 -5.41 6.90 6.39
N SER A 36 -4.56 7.92 6.23
CA SER A 36 -4.92 9.34 6.21
C SER A 36 -3.89 10.18 5.47
N GLU A 37 -4.26 11.40 5.06
CA GLU A 37 -3.35 12.36 4.42
C GLU A 37 -2.25 12.79 5.39
N GLU A 38 -2.55 12.87 6.70
CA GLU A 38 -1.57 13.20 7.73
C GLU A 38 -0.49 12.13 7.84
N GLN A 39 -0.85 10.84 7.79
CA GLN A 39 0.13 9.74 7.80
C GLN A 39 1.01 9.75 6.54
N LEU A 40 0.44 10.10 5.38
CA LEU A 40 1.22 10.29 4.16
C LEU A 40 2.20 11.47 4.29
N ALA A 41 1.73 12.63 4.76
CA ALA A 41 2.55 13.82 4.95
C ALA A 41 3.73 13.57 5.92
N LEU A 42 3.49 12.79 6.98
CA LEU A 42 4.54 12.34 7.90
C LEU A 42 5.62 11.52 7.20
N PHE A 43 5.23 10.63 6.28
CA PHE A 43 6.16 9.79 5.55
C PHE A 43 7.00 10.57 4.54
N VAL A 44 6.37 11.43 3.72
CA VAL A 44 7.08 12.20 2.68
C VAL A 44 7.81 13.43 3.24
N ARG A 45 7.68 13.70 4.55
CA ARG A 45 8.28 14.85 5.26
C ARG A 45 7.90 16.20 4.64
N GLY A 46 6.66 16.34 4.21
CA GLY A 46 6.17 17.53 3.51
C GLY A 46 4.90 17.27 2.73
N GLY A 47 4.69 18.06 1.66
CA GLY A 47 3.62 17.83 0.70
C GLY A 47 4.10 17.00 -0.49
N CYS A 48 3.22 16.16 -1.01
CA CYS A 48 3.39 15.47 -2.29
C CYS A 48 2.05 15.48 -3.03
N ASP A 49 2.08 15.23 -4.34
CA ASP A 49 0.85 14.82 -5.02
C ASP A 49 0.46 13.42 -4.53
N TRP A 50 -0.84 13.19 -4.44
CA TRP A 50 -1.36 11.93 -3.91
C TRP A 50 -2.68 11.55 -4.57
N PHE A 51 -3.04 10.29 -4.42
CA PHE A 51 -4.34 9.77 -4.79
C PHE A 51 -4.87 8.86 -3.69
N ALA A 52 -6.19 8.65 -3.68
CA ALA A 52 -6.84 7.69 -2.81
C ALA A 52 -7.46 6.56 -3.63
N THR A 53 -7.47 5.36 -3.05
CA THR A 53 -8.09 4.17 -3.63
C THR A 53 -8.67 3.29 -2.53
N GLU A 54 -9.62 2.43 -2.87
CA GLU A 54 -10.08 1.40 -1.95
C GLU A 54 -9.04 0.27 -1.88
N GLY A 55 -8.89 -0.36 -0.72
CA GLY A 55 -7.92 -1.44 -0.55
C GLY A 55 -8.17 -2.63 -1.47
N ALA A 56 -9.43 -2.90 -1.82
CA ALA A 56 -9.77 -3.92 -2.81
C ALA A 56 -9.20 -3.61 -4.20
N ASP A 57 -9.27 -2.36 -4.65
CA ASP A 57 -8.73 -1.94 -5.95
C ASP A 57 -7.21 -1.84 -5.93
N LEU A 58 -6.63 -1.40 -4.81
CA LEU A 58 -5.19 -1.48 -4.58
C LEU A 58 -4.68 -2.91 -4.80
N LEU A 59 -5.29 -3.91 -4.16
CA LEU A 59 -4.84 -5.31 -4.31
C LEU A 59 -4.93 -5.82 -5.74
N ARG A 60 -5.97 -5.43 -6.49
CA ARG A 60 -6.12 -5.80 -7.91
C ARG A 60 -5.05 -5.18 -8.80
N LEU A 61 -4.55 -4.00 -8.44
CA LEU A 61 -3.60 -3.23 -9.25
C LEU A 61 -2.15 -3.39 -8.80
N LEU A 62 -1.90 -3.99 -7.63
CA LEU A 62 -0.56 -4.18 -7.11
C LEU A 62 0.27 -5.09 -8.01
N PRO A 63 1.50 -4.68 -8.37
CA PRO A 63 2.39 -5.58 -9.10
C PRO A 63 2.71 -6.82 -8.25
N PRO A 64 2.78 -8.02 -8.87
CA PRO A 64 3.10 -9.24 -8.15
C PRO A 64 4.42 -9.14 -7.38
N GLY A 65 4.44 -9.72 -6.18
CA GLY A 65 5.67 -9.82 -5.37
C GLY A 65 5.96 -8.63 -4.46
N TYR A 66 5.11 -7.59 -4.44
CA TYR A 66 5.19 -6.53 -3.43
C TYR A 66 4.34 -6.82 -2.20
N ASP A 67 4.91 -6.57 -1.03
CA ASP A 67 4.16 -6.45 0.21
C ASP A 67 3.53 -5.04 0.32
N ILE A 68 2.60 -4.86 1.27
CA ILE A 68 2.06 -3.53 1.60
C ILE A 68 2.63 -3.08 2.95
N ALA A 69 3.07 -1.83 3.02
CA ALA A 69 3.44 -1.18 4.28
C ALA A 69 2.43 -0.08 4.60
N VAL A 70 1.65 -0.26 5.67
CA VAL A 70 0.64 0.70 6.13
C VAL A 70 1.23 1.62 7.18
N ASP A 71 1.05 2.94 7.00
CA ASP A 71 1.45 3.99 7.94
C ASP A 71 2.90 3.87 8.41
N LEU A 72 3.83 3.76 7.46
CA LEU A 72 5.23 3.41 7.72
C LEU A 72 5.97 4.41 8.64
N ALA A 73 5.54 5.68 8.66
CA ALA A 73 6.06 6.72 9.55
C ALA A 73 5.21 6.90 10.83
N GLY A 74 4.11 6.15 10.95
CA GLY A 74 3.18 6.20 12.07
C GLY A 74 3.69 5.46 13.31
N PRO A 75 2.96 5.56 14.44
CA PRO A 75 3.36 4.95 15.70
C PRO A 75 3.28 3.41 15.70
N ARG A 76 2.55 2.82 14.75
CA ARG A 76 2.33 1.37 14.64
C ARG A 76 2.32 0.95 13.17
N PRO A 77 3.48 0.96 12.49
CA PRO A 77 3.54 0.55 11.09
C PRO A 77 3.21 -0.93 10.96
N VAL A 78 2.44 -1.28 9.93
CA VAL A 78 2.04 -2.68 9.66
C VAL A 78 2.56 -3.09 8.30
N ARG A 79 3.28 -4.20 8.22
CA ARG A 79 3.64 -4.85 6.96
C ARG A 79 2.73 -6.04 6.70
N LEU A 80 1.97 -5.99 5.61
CA LEU A 80 1.14 -7.09 5.14
C LEU A 80 1.86 -7.82 4.01
N ARG A 81 2.06 -9.12 4.20
CA ARG A 81 2.78 -9.96 3.24
C ARG A 81 1.91 -10.30 2.04
N ALA A 82 2.49 -10.30 0.84
CA ALA A 82 1.80 -10.67 -0.39
C ALA A 82 1.14 -12.06 -0.34
N SER A 83 1.71 -12.97 0.43
CA SER A 83 1.14 -14.30 0.68
C SER A 83 -0.27 -14.27 1.27
N LEU A 84 -0.69 -13.18 1.91
CA LEU A 84 -2.04 -13.04 2.49
C LEU A 84 -3.15 -13.01 1.44
N TRP A 85 -2.89 -12.47 0.26
CA TRP A 85 -3.86 -12.39 -0.84
C TRP A 85 -3.51 -13.31 -2.01
N ASN A 86 -2.26 -13.75 -2.13
CA ASN A 86 -1.90 -14.81 -3.09
C ASN A 86 -2.51 -16.17 -2.71
N ALA A 87 -2.76 -16.42 -1.42
CA ALA A 87 -3.41 -17.66 -0.97
C ALA A 87 -4.87 -17.79 -1.44
N GLU A 88 -5.59 -16.68 -1.63
CA GLU A 88 -6.97 -16.71 -2.15
C GLU A 88 -7.03 -16.88 -3.67
N ALA A 89 -5.96 -16.53 -4.41
CA ALA A 89 -5.92 -16.69 -5.87
C ALA A 89 -5.61 -18.13 -6.31
N ALA A 90 -5.12 -19.00 -5.41
CA ALA A 90 -4.76 -20.39 -5.72
C ALA A 90 -5.94 -21.38 -5.62
N ASP A 91 -7.08 -20.95 -5.09
CA ASP A 91 -8.33 -21.73 -4.96
C ASP A 91 -9.38 -21.34 -6.04
N GLY A 92 -8.99 -20.58 -7.07
CA GLY A 92 -9.83 -20.11 -8.17
C GLY A 92 -9.56 -20.77 -9.51
#